data_AF-A0A662FW07-F1
#
_entry.id   AF-A0A662FW07-F1
#
_cell.length_a   1.000
_cell.length_b   1.000
_cell.length_c   1.000
_cell.angle_alpha   90.00
_cell.angle_beta   90.00
_cell.angle_gamma   90.00
#
_symmetry.space_group_name_H-M   'P 1'
#
loop_
_entity.id
_entity.type
_entity.pdbx_description
1 polymer ?
#
loop_
_entity_poly.entity_id
_entity_poly.type
_entity_poly.pdbx_seq_one_letter_code
_entity_poly.pdbx_strand_id
1 'polypeptide(L)'
;LDRIAKAHRVSVIGSGINPGLLLDTLVITIASASNFIKRIRATRSLDAARRRRSFQRKIGIGLPVEDVRDMLARGELTGHVGYAESVCLIAHAGGLTLSKVIEAQEPIRAERDMRVENLIIKEGENLGIKGYGIGYVNERPVIEVRLQAYIRAPEYEEIIVEGTDYTLKWRSSGTPGDLGTVAVILNIAERLPFPNPGLHLMVDLLPFKIRFEI
;
A
#
# COMPACT_ATOMS: atom_id res chain seq x y z
N LEU A 1 21.60 -3.36 5.81
CA LEU A 1 21.29 -2.06 6.45
C LEU A 1 21.39 -2.13 7.97
N ASP A 2 20.63 -3.00 8.64
CA ASP A 2 20.64 -3.12 10.11
C ASP A 2 22.04 -3.19 10.74
N ARG A 3 22.91 -4.10 10.27
CA ARG A 3 24.31 -4.22 10.74
C ARG A 3 25.10 -2.91 10.64
N ILE A 4 24.90 -2.17 9.55
CA ILE A 4 25.60 -0.89 9.31
C ILE A 4 25.06 0.18 10.27
N ALA A 5 23.73 0.29 10.40
CA ALA A 5 23.10 1.22 11.33
C ALA A 5 23.56 0.99 12.78
N LYS A 6 23.63 -0.28 13.21
CA LYS A 6 24.18 -0.68 14.51
C LYS A 6 25.65 -0.28 14.69
N ALA A 7 26.50 -0.57 13.70
CA ALA A 7 27.93 -0.23 13.76
C ALA A 7 28.17 1.29 13.90
N HIS A 8 27.32 2.11 13.28
CA HIS A 8 27.42 3.57 13.34
C HIS A 8 26.59 4.21 14.46
N ARG A 9 25.93 3.40 15.30
CA ARG A 9 25.06 3.87 16.40
C ARG A 9 23.93 4.80 15.92
N VAL A 10 23.43 4.56 14.71
CA VAL A 10 22.28 5.30 14.13
C VAL A 10 21.08 4.39 13.99
N SER A 11 19.91 5.01 13.85
CA SER A 11 18.66 4.30 13.62
C SER A 11 18.07 4.69 12.27
N VAL A 12 17.55 3.69 11.58
CA VAL A 12 16.97 3.83 10.24
C VAL A 12 15.56 3.27 10.29
N ILE A 13 14.59 4.01 9.75
CA ILE A 13 13.22 3.53 9.57
C ILE A 13 12.74 3.97 8.19
N GLY A 14 12.11 3.06 7.46
CA GLY A 14 11.37 3.38 6.25
C GLY A 14 9.92 3.69 6.60
N SER A 15 9.40 4.83 6.14
CA SER A 15 8.01 5.21 6.41
C SER A 15 7.42 6.10 5.33
N GLY A 16 6.11 6.29 5.40
CA GLY A 16 5.32 7.09 4.50
C GLY A 16 3.84 6.79 4.67
N ILE A 17 3.01 7.38 3.82
CA ILE A 17 1.57 7.18 3.91
C ILE A 17 1.14 5.77 3.47
N ASN A 18 1.77 5.24 2.43
CA ASN A 18 1.51 3.92 1.86
C ASN A 18 2.65 3.58 0.87
N PRO A 19 3.54 2.62 1.22
CA PRO A 19 3.60 1.88 2.48
C PRO A 19 3.98 2.77 3.68
N GLY A 20 3.65 2.31 4.89
CA GLY A 20 4.06 2.91 6.16
C GLY A 20 2.91 3.19 7.14
N LEU A 21 1.72 3.57 6.65
CA LEU A 21 0.54 3.76 7.49
C LEU A 21 -0.70 3.03 6.96
N LEU A 22 -1.26 3.46 5.83
CA LEU A 22 -2.66 3.16 5.48
C LEU A 22 -2.93 1.69 5.20
N LEU A 23 -2.02 1.02 4.48
CA LEU A 23 -2.19 -0.37 4.06
C LEU A 23 -1.35 -1.36 4.86
N ASP A 24 -0.76 -0.92 5.99
CA ASP A 24 0.01 -1.77 6.90
C ASP A 24 -0.25 -1.42 8.37
N THR A 25 0.34 -0.37 8.92
CA THR A 25 0.23 0.01 10.34
C THR A 25 -1.21 0.22 10.80
N LEU A 26 -2.03 0.91 9.99
CA LEU A 26 -3.45 1.12 10.26
C LEU A 26 -4.23 -0.19 10.15
N VAL A 27 -3.88 -1.05 9.19
CA VAL A 27 -4.48 -2.38 9.04
C VAL A 27 -4.23 -3.21 10.28
N ILE A 28 -3.00 -3.24 10.79
CA ILE A 28 -2.62 -3.93 12.02
C ILE A 28 -3.35 -3.35 13.22
N THR A 29 -3.48 -2.03 13.29
CA THR A 29 -4.21 -1.32 14.36
C THR A 29 -5.69 -1.69 14.40
N ILE A 30 -6.36 -1.76 13.24
CA ILE A 30 -7.76 -2.19 13.19
C ILE A 30 -7.87 -3.68 13.51
N ALA A 31 -6.96 -4.49 12.98
CA ALA A 31 -6.94 -5.93 13.18
C ALA A 31 -6.66 -6.35 14.63
N SER A 32 -5.99 -5.51 15.44
CA SER A 32 -5.76 -5.80 16.87
C SER A 32 -7.04 -5.82 17.70
N ALA A 33 -8.16 -5.33 17.16
CA ALA A 33 -9.48 -5.48 17.77
C ALA A 33 -10.15 -6.82 17.41
N SER A 34 -9.41 -7.82 16.91
CA SER A 34 -9.86 -9.19 16.66
C SER A 34 -8.96 -10.20 17.39
N ASN A 35 -9.56 -11.20 18.03
CA ASN A 35 -8.82 -12.24 18.76
C ASN A 35 -8.03 -13.15 17.81
N PHE A 36 -8.66 -13.56 16.70
CA PHE A 36 -8.12 -14.47 15.71
C PHE A 36 -8.57 -14.04 14.31
N ILE A 37 -7.60 -13.89 13.42
CA ILE A 37 -7.78 -13.38 12.07
C ILE A 37 -7.67 -14.54 11.07
N LYS A 38 -8.66 -14.67 10.20
CA LYS A 38 -8.64 -15.60 9.07
C LYS A 38 -8.14 -14.94 7.79
N ARG A 39 -8.55 -13.70 7.55
CA ARG A 39 -8.17 -12.96 6.34
C ARG A 39 -8.20 -11.45 6.55
N ILE A 40 -7.29 -10.75 5.88
CA ILE A 40 -7.23 -9.30 5.80
C ILE A 40 -7.33 -8.87 4.34
N ARG A 41 -8.17 -7.87 4.07
CA ARG A 41 -8.21 -7.18 2.78
C ARG A 41 -8.18 -5.67 3.03
N ALA A 42 -7.22 -4.99 2.42
CA ALA A 42 -7.12 -3.53 2.49
C ALA A 42 -7.06 -2.95 1.06
N THR A 43 -7.82 -1.90 0.80
CA THR A 43 -7.84 -1.21 -0.50
C THR A 43 -7.67 0.27 -0.30
N ARG A 44 -6.78 0.89 -1.08
CA ARG A 44 -6.70 2.34 -1.24
C ARG A 44 -7.13 2.70 -2.66
N SER A 45 -8.07 3.62 -2.78
CA SER A 45 -8.52 4.19 -4.04
C SER A 45 -8.29 5.68 -4.05
N LEU A 46 -7.70 6.19 -5.14
CA LEU A 46 -7.35 7.60 -5.27
C LEU A 46 -7.55 8.10 -6.70
N ASP A 47 -8.11 9.30 -6.82
CA ASP A 47 -8.23 9.98 -8.12
C ASP A 47 -6.86 10.45 -8.59
N ALA A 48 -6.39 9.89 -9.70
CA ALA A 48 -5.09 10.21 -10.27
C ALA A 48 -5.04 11.62 -10.89
N ALA A 49 -6.19 12.19 -11.28
CA ALA A 49 -6.26 13.56 -11.83
C ALA A 49 -5.83 14.59 -10.76
N ARG A 50 -6.24 14.34 -9.51
CA ARG A 50 -5.95 15.19 -8.35
C ARG A 50 -4.53 15.00 -7.79
N ARG A 51 -3.68 14.22 -8.45
CA ARG A 51 -2.29 13.96 -8.04
C ARG A 51 -1.31 14.72 -8.91
N ARG A 52 -0.14 15.01 -8.34
CA ARG A 52 0.95 15.71 -9.03
C ARG A 52 1.35 15.02 -10.34
N ARG A 53 1.79 15.82 -11.32
CA ARG A 53 2.20 15.34 -12.65
C ARG A 53 3.26 14.23 -12.62
N SER A 54 4.18 14.25 -11.66
CA SER A 54 5.17 13.18 -11.52
C SER A 54 4.54 11.82 -11.18
N PHE A 55 3.48 11.81 -10.35
CA PHE A 55 2.72 10.60 -10.06
C PHE A 55 1.94 10.12 -11.29
N GLN A 56 1.28 11.04 -12.01
CA GLN A 56 0.55 10.71 -13.25
C GLN A 56 1.47 10.07 -14.30
N ARG A 57 2.67 10.62 -14.50
CA ARG A 57 3.69 10.05 -15.39
C ARG A 57 4.17 8.67 -14.94
N LYS A 58 4.38 8.50 -13.63
CA LYS A 58 4.85 7.24 -13.03
C LYS A 58 3.89 6.07 -13.27
N ILE A 59 2.59 6.34 -13.45
CA ILE A 59 1.57 5.32 -13.75
C ILE A 59 1.11 5.33 -15.22
N GLY A 60 1.76 6.13 -16.07
CA GLY A 60 1.52 6.16 -17.52
C GLY A 60 0.17 6.73 -17.95
N ILE A 61 -0.39 7.74 -17.27
CA ILE A 61 -1.67 8.35 -17.69
C ILE A 61 -1.54 8.96 -19.10
N GLY A 62 -2.48 8.66 -19.98
CA GLY A 62 -2.57 9.22 -21.34
C GLY A 62 -1.59 8.62 -22.35
N LEU A 63 -0.84 7.58 -21.97
CA LEU A 63 -0.06 6.79 -22.91
C LEU A 63 -0.92 5.65 -23.49
N PRO A 64 -0.62 5.09 -24.68
CA PRO A 64 -1.29 3.90 -25.18
C PRO A 64 -1.25 2.77 -24.14
N VAL A 65 -2.38 2.10 -23.89
CA VAL A 65 -2.50 1.13 -22.79
C VAL A 65 -1.53 -0.06 -22.93
N GLU A 66 -1.26 -0.49 -24.16
CA GLU A 66 -0.34 -1.58 -24.46
C GLU A 66 1.12 -1.18 -24.16
N ASP A 67 1.51 0.04 -24.54
CA ASP A 67 2.83 0.58 -24.19
C ASP A 67 3.02 0.64 -22.68
N VAL A 68 2.01 1.08 -21.93
CA VAL A 68 2.08 1.12 -20.45
C VAL A 68 2.24 -0.28 -19.88
N ARG A 69 1.53 -1.29 -20.43
CA ARG A 69 1.66 -2.69 -20.00
C ARG A 69 3.09 -3.19 -20.20
N ASP A 70 3.67 -2.95 -21.36
CA ASP A 70 5.05 -3.34 -21.68
C ASP A 70 6.07 -2.60 -20.82
N MET A 71 5.89 -1.29 -20.62
CA MET A 71 6.77 -0.48 -19.78
C MET A 71 6.73 -0.91 -18.31
N LEU A 72 5.56 -1.31 -17.78
CA LEU A 72 5.43 -1.87 -16.44
C LEU A 72 6.15 -3.22 -16.34
N ALA A 73 5.97 -4.10 -17.33
CA ALA A 73 6.62 -5.41 -17.37
C ALA A 73 8.16 -5.31 -17.46
N ARG A 74 8.68 -4.30 -18.17
CA ARG A 74 10.12 -4.01 -18.27
C ARG A 74 10.68 -3.18 -17.10
N GLY A 75 9.83 -2.68 -16.19
CA GLY A 75 10.23 -1.84 -15.06
C GLY A 75 10.60 -0.40 -15.44
N GLU A 76 10.29 0.05 -16.65
CA GLU A 76 10.45 1.46 -17.09
C GLU A 76 9.44 2.38 -16.40
N LEU A 77 8.22 1.88 -16.18
CA LEU A 77 7.25 2.50 -15.29
C LEU A 77 7.24 1.75 -13.95
N THR A 78 7.35 2.50 -12.86
CA THR A 78 7.36 1.91 -11.51
C THR A 78 5.97 1.72 -10.92
N GLY A 79 4.93 2.36 -11.47
CA GLY A 79 3.55 2.18 -11.01
C GLY A 79 3.37 2.49 -9.53
N HIS A 80 2.76 1.61 -8.73
CA HIS A 80 2.91 1.61 -7.28
C HIS A 80 3.98 0.59 -6.85
N VAL A 81 4.70 0.92 -5.78
CA VAL A 81 5.72 0.07 -5.16
C VAL A 81 5.40 0.04 -3.67
N GLY A 82 5.53 -1.13 -3.03
CA GLY A 82 5.20 -1.29 -1.61
C GLY A 82 4.16 -2.35 -1.31
N TYR A 83 3.61 -3.05 -2.32
CA TYR A 83 2.54 -4.02 -2.09
C TYR A 83 3.06 -5.21 -1.26
N ALA A 84 4.14 -5.84 -1.71
CA ALA A 84 4.79 -6.93 -0.98
C ALA A 84 5.29 -6.48 0.40
N GLU A 85 5.84 -5.27 0.53
CA GLU A 85 6.30 -4.73 1.81
C GLU A 85 5.16 -4.59 2.82
N SER A 86 4.01 -4.03 2.42
CA SER A 86 2.85 -3.94 3.31
C SER A 86 2.32 -5.32 3.70
N VAL A 87 2.25 -6.27 2.75
CA VAL A 87 1.86 -7.67 3.04
C VAL A 87 2.81 -8.31 4.06
N CYS A 88 4.12 -8.18 3.85
CA CYS A 88 5.14 -8.73 4.73
C CYS A 88 5.13 -8.09 6.12
N LEU A 89 4.89 -6.78 6.22
CA LEU A 89 4.75 -6.08 7.51
C LEU A 89 3.54 -6.58 8.30
N ILE A 90 2.38 -6.76 7.65
CA ILE A 90 1.18 -7.31 8.30
C ILE A 90 1.45 -8.75 8.76
N ALA A 91 2.06 -9.59 7.92
CA ALA A 91 2.41 -10.96 8.29
C ALA A 91 3.38 -11.00 9.48
N HIS A 92 4.43 -10.16 9.45
CA HIS A 92 5.40 -10.03 10.52
C HIS A 92 4.76 -9.63 11.85
N ALA A 93 3.83 -8.65 11.84
CA ALA A 93 3.10 -8.23 13.03
C ALA A 93 2.26 -9.36 13.66
N GLY A 94 1.81 -10.31 12.85
CA GLY A 94 1.07 -11.50 13.28
C GLY A 94 1.93 -12.72 13.58
N GLY A 95 3.26 -12.65 13.43
CA GLY A 95 4.15 -13.81 13.50
C GLY A 95 3.84 -14.87 12.43
N LEU A 96 3.19 -14.46 11.33
CA LEU A 96 2.72 -15.36 10.29
C LEU A 96 3.82 -15.61 9.25
N THR A 97 4.12 -16.87 8.99
CA THR A 97 5.02 -17.25 7.89
C THR A 97 4.20 -17.49 6.63
N LEU A 98 4.41 -16.66 5.60
CA LEU A 98 3.76 -16.80 4.31
C LEU A 98 4.49 -17.83 3.45
N SER A 99 3.74 -18.70 2.77
CA SER A 99 4.29 -19.66 1.80
C SER A 99 4.65 -18.99 0.48
N LYS A 100 3.97 -17.89 0.13
CA LYS A 100 4.16 -17.15 -1.11
C LYS A 100 3.68 -15.71 -0.94
N VAL A 101 4.39 -14.78 -1.57
CA VAL A 101 3.91 -13.41 -1.80
C VAL A 101 3.93 -13.17 -3.30
N ILE A 102 2.83 -12.64 -3.83
CA ILE A 102 2.78 -12.15 -5.21
C ILE A 102 2.36 -10.69 -5.20
N GLU A 103 2.87 -9.92 -6.15
CA GLU A 103 2.40 -8.58 -6.45
C GLU A 103 2.33 -8.38 -7.96
N ALA A 104 1.36 -7.60 -8.41
CA ALA A 104 1.22 -7.21 -9.80
C ALA A 104 0.39 -5.93 -9.91
N GLN A 105 0.47 -5.30 -11.08
CA GLN A 105 -0.34 -4.15 -11.42
C GLN A 105 -0.60 -4.08 -12.91
N GLU A 106 -1.78 -3.62 -13.28
CA GLU A 106 -2.24 -3.56 -14.67
C GLU A 106 -2.75 -2.16 -15.00
N PRO A 107 -2.50 -1.68 -16.23
CA PRO A 107 -3.06 -0.43 -16.70
C PRO A 107 -4.57 -0.55 -16.97
N ILE A 108 -5.26 0.58 -16.99
CA ILE A 108 -6.70 0.64 -17.23
C ILE A 108 -6.96 1.32 -18.57
N ARG A 109 -7.54 0.58 -19.53
CA ARG A 109 -7.88 1.12 -20.85
C ARG A 109 -9.04 2.11 -20.77
N ALA A 110 -8.92 3.26 -21.42
CA ALA A 110 -10.03 4.16 -21.68
C ALA A 110 -10.93 3.58 -22.78
N GLU A 111 -12.22 3.40 -22.47
CA GLU A 111 -13.23 2.91 -23.43
C GLU A 111 -13.76 4.01 -24.36
N ARG A 112 -13.44 5.28 -24.08
CA ARG A 112 -13.86 6.44 -24.86
C ARG A 112 -12.97 7.64 -24.55
N ASP A 113 -13.00 8.64 -25.42
CA ASP A 113 -12.40 9.94 -25.16
C ASP A 113 -12.90 10.55 -23.84
N MET A 114 -11.96 11.05 -23.03
CA MET A 114 -12.22 11.64 -21.73
C MET A 114 -11.48 12.97 -21.58
N ARG A 115 -12.18 13.98 -21.05
CA ARG A 115 -11.57 15.25 -20.64
C ARG A 115 -11.79 15.46 -19.14
N VAL A 116 -10.70 15.64 -18.40
CA VAL A 116 -10.73 15.89 -16.95
C VAL A 116 -9.67 16.94 -16.63
N GLU A 117 -10.11 18.08 -16.09
CA GLU A 117 -9.22 19.22 -15.82
C GLU A 117 -8.37 19.57 -17.07
N ASN A 118 -7.04 19.46 -16.97
CA ASN A 118 -6.09 19.73 -18.04
C ASN A 118 -5.58 18.44 -18.74
N LEU A 119 -6.33 17.34 -18.63
CA LEU A 119 -6.04 16.05 -19.25
C LEU A 119 -7.06 15.76 -20.35
N ILE A 120 -6.54 15.36 -21.51
CA ILE A 120 -7.32 14.77 -22.60
C ILE A 120 -6.77 13.36 -22.75
N ILE A 121 -7.62 12.36 -22.59
CA ILE A 121 -7.28 10.95 -22.73
C ILE A 121 -8.14 10.39 -23.86
N LYS A 122 -7.52 9.75 -24.84
CA LYS A 122 -8.19 9.14 -25.98
C LYS A 122 -8.66 7.73 -25.68
N GLU A 123 -9.65 7.26 -26.42
CA GLU A 123 -9.97 5.83 -26.43
C GLU A 123 -8.71 4.99 -26.69
N GLY A 124 -8.50 3.93 -25.89
CA GLY A 124 -7.32 3.08 -25.97
C GLY A 124 -6.10 3.56 -25.20
N GLU A 125 -6.08 4.79 -24.70
CA GLU A 125 -5.05 5.26 -23.78
C GLU A 125 -5.32 4.81 -22.33
N ASN A 126 -4.30 4.94 -21.49
CA ASN A 126 -4.34 4.50 -20.10
C ASN A 126 -4.94 5.55 -19.15
N LEU A 127 -5.90 5.13 -18.33
CA LEU A 127 -6.55 5.92 -17.28
C LEU A 127 -5.83 5.86 -15.93
N GLY A 128 -4.91 4.91 -15.74
CA GLY A 128 -4.22 4.69 -14.48
C GLY A 128 -3.96 3.21 -14.24
N ILE A 129 -3.82 2.80 -12.97
CA ILE A 129 -3.43 1.44 -12.61
C ILE A 129 -4.34 0.84 -11.54
N LYS A 130 -4.50 -0.48 -11.60
CA LYS A 130 -4.96 -1.31 -10.49
C LYS A 130 -3.86 -2.30 -10.16
N GLY A 131 -3.45 -2.36 -8.91
CA GLY A 131 -2.46 -3.33 -8.47
C GLY A 131 -2.76 -3.89 -7.09
N TYR A 132 -2.05 -4.96 -6.77
CA TYR A 132 -2.27 -5.74 -5.58
C TYR A 132 -0.98 -6.39 -5.06
N GLY A 133 -0.98 -6.71 -3.77
CA GLY A 133 -0.09 -7.66 -3.14
C GLY A 133 -0.90 -8.69 -2.38
N ILE A 134 -0.56 -9.97 -2.52
CA ILE A 134 -1.26 -11.08 -1.86
C ILE A 134 -0.25 -11.99 -1.19
N GLY A 135 -0.43 -12.20 0.11
CA GLY A 135 0.29 -13.18 0.93
C GLY A 135 -0.54 -14.45 1.12
N TYR A 136 0.09 -15.60 0.89
CA TYR A 136 -0.54 -16.91 0.95
C TYR A 136 0.00 -17.76 2.10
N VAL A 137 -0.84 -18.68 2.58
CA VAL A 137 -0.47 -19.81 3.43
C VAL A 137 -1.14 -21.06 2.85
N ASN A 138 -0.35 -22.07 2.47
CA ASN A 138 -0.86 -23.32 1.86
C ASN A 138 -1.84 -23.05 0.70
N GLU A 139 -1.45 -22.19 -0.25
CA GLU A 139 -2.26 -21.72 -1.40
C GLU A 139 -3.52 -20.91 -1.07
N ARG A 140 -3.81 -20.65 0.22
CA ARG A 140 -4.92 -19.77 0.62
C ARG A 140 -4.46 -18.33 0.74
N PRO A 141 -5.13 -17.34 0.10
CA PRO A 141 -4.81 -15.93 0.26
C PRO A 141 -5.29 -15.44 1.64
N VAL A 142 -4.36 -14.98 2.47
CA VAL A 142 -4.61 -14.57 3.86
C VAL A 142 -4.54 -13.06 4.01
N ILE A 143 -3.59 -12.41 3.35
CA ILE A 143 -3.40 -10.96 3.41
C ILE A 143 -3.45 -10.44 2.00
N GLU A 144 -4.30 -9.45 1.76
CA GLU A 144 -4.44 -8.83 0.45
C GLU A 144 -4.48 -7.31 0.59
N VAL A 145 -3.58 -6.63 -0.11
CA VAL A 145 -3.56 -5.17 -0.21
C VAL A 145 -3.77 -4.78 -1.66
N ARG A 146 -4.56 -3.75 -1.92
CA ARG A 146 -4.88 -3.27 -3.26
C ARG A 146 -4.75 -1.76 -3.34
N LEU A 147 -4.26 -1.28 -4.47
CA LEU A 147 -4.28 0.14 -4.81
C LEU A 147 -4.91 0.34 -6.18
N GLN A 148 -5.85 1.28 -6.22
CA GLN A 148 -6.52 1.73 -7.44
C GLN A 148 -6.21 3.22 -7.61
N ALA A 149 -5.49 3.56 -8.66
CA ALA A 149 -5.13 4.94 -8.96
C ALA A 149 -5.51 5.23 -10.40
N TYR A 150 -6.65 5.87 -10.61
CA TYR A 150 -7.12 6.20 -11.96
C TYR A 150 -7.94 7.48 -11.98
N ILE A 151 -8.11 8.04 -13.17
CA ILE A 151 -8.85 9.29 -13.36
C ILE A 151 -10.30 9.13 -12.88
N ARG A 152 -10.74 10.06 -12.02
CA ARG A 152 -12.07 10.07 -11.37
C ARG A 152 -12.34 8.84 -10.48
N ALA A 153 -11.31 8.16 -10.01
CA ALA A 153 -11.51 7.11 -9.02
C ALA A 153 -12.13 7.71 -7.74
N PRO A 154 -13.09 7.03 -7.10
CA PRO A 154 -13.57 7.43 -5.79
C PRO A 154 -12.41 7.43 -4.78
N GLU A 155 -12.34 8.40 -3.89
CA GLU A 155 -11.29 8.48 -2.87
C GLU A 155 -11.74 7.77 -1.60
N TYR A 156 -10.99 6.75 -1.18
CA TYR A 156 -11.21 6.05 0.07
C TYR A 156 -10.03 5.13 0.41
N GLU A 157 -9.94 4.81 1.70
CA GLU A 157 -9.31 3.58 2.17
C GLU A 157 -10.40 2.68 2.77
N GLU A 158 -10.30 1.38 2.53
CA GLU A 158 -11.20 0.38 3.11
C GLU A 158 -10.38 -0.78 3.65
N ILE A 159 -10.68 -1.20 4.88
CA ILE A 159 -10.01 -2.28 5.57
C ILE A 159 -11.09 -3.23 6.07
N ILE A 160 -10.95 -4.50 5.68
CA ILE A 160 -11.81 -5.60 6.08
C ILE A 160 -10.93 -6.63 6.78
N VAL A 161 -11.25 -6.93 8.03
CA VAL A 161 -10.59 -7.98 8.82
C VAL A 161 -11.63 -9.04 9.12
N GLU A 162 -11.51 -10.18 8.45
CA GLU A 162 -12.35 -11.35 8.66
C GLU A 162 -11.75 -12.14 9.84
N GLY A 163 -12.37 -12.02 11.02
CA GLY A 163 -12.00 -12.78 12.21
C GLY A 163 -12.78 -14.09 12.32
N THR A 164 -12.50 -14.86 13.38
CA THR A 164 -13.19 -16.13 13.64
C THR A 164 -14.66 -15.93 14.00
N ASP A 165 -14.95 -14.94 14.84
CA ASP A 165 -16.30 -14.68 15.38
C ASP A 165 -17.04 -13.53 14.68
N TYR A 166 -16.31 -12.54 14.18
CA TYR A 166 -16.88 -11.35 13.54
C TYR A 166 -15.96 -10.75 12.48
N THR A 167 -16.54 -9.89 11.63
CA THR A 167 -15.80 -9.12 10.63
C THR A 167 -15.76 -7.66 11.04
N LEU A 168 -14.56 -7.07 11.05
CA LEU A 168 -14.38 -5.63 11.18
C LEU A 168 -14.34 -5.00 9.79
N LYS A 169 -15.05 -3.89 9.65
CA LYS A 169 -14.99 -3.05 8.45
C LYS A 169 -14.74 -1.61 8.85
N TRP A 170 -13.71 -1.01 8.28
CA TRP A 170 -13.39 0.41 8.43
C TRP A 170 -13.25 1.05 7.05
N ARG A 171 -13.69 2.31 6.93
CA ARG A 171 -13.61 3.05 5.67
C ARG A 171 -13.41 4.54 5.93
N SER A 172 -12.49 5.17 5.19
CA SER A 172 -12.28 6.62 5.19
C SER A 172 -12.94 7.28 3.97
N SER A 173 -12.87 8.61 3.93
CA SER A 173 -13.14 9.45 2.76
C SER A 173 -11.91 9.73 1.89
N GLY A 174 -10.80 9.00 2.12
CA GLY A 174 -9.55 9.13 1.38
C GLY A 174 -8.53 10.04 2.07
N THR A 175 -7.26 9.66 1.97
CA THR A 175 -6.15 10.39 2.60
C THR A 175 -5.18 10.96 1.56
N PRO A 176 -4.83 12.27 1.60
CA PRO A 176 -3.85 12.86 0.69
C PRO A 176 -2.49 12.16 0.76
N GLY A 177 -1.93 11.80 -0.40
CA GLY A 177 -0.68 11.03 -0.45
C GLY A 177 0.55 11.83 0.02
N ASP A 178 0.82 12.97 -0.61
CA ASP A 178 2.04 13.74 -0.35
C ASP A 178 2.02 14.37 1.05
N LEU A 179 0.95 15.10 1.41
CA LEU A 179 0.80 15.69 2.75
C LEU A 179 0.71 14.62 3.85
N GLY A 180 0.03 13.50 3.60
CA GLY A 180 -0.03 12.39 4.54
C GLY A 180 1.35 11.77 4.79
N THR A 181 2.19 11.68 3.75
CA THR A 181 3.56 11.18 3.90
C THR A 181 4.40 12.11 4.79
N VAL A 182 4.31 13.42 4.57
CA VAL A 182 4.99 14.42 5.40
C VAL A 182 4.52 14.31 6.86
N ALA A 183 3.20 14.24 7.09
CA ALA A 183 2.65 14.12 8.43
C ALA A 183 3.14 12.86 9.16
N VAL A 184 3.12 11.71 8.49
CA VAL A 184 3.62 10.44 9.08
C VAL A 184 5.09 10.56 9.46
N ILE A 185 5.93 11.09 8.57
CA ILE A 185 7.37 11.21 8.82
C ILE A 185 7.65 12.15 10.00
N LEU A 186 6.99 13.31 10.06
CA LEU A 186 7.16 14.27 11.16
C LEU A 186 6.68 13.71 12.50
N ASN A 187 5.52 13.07 12.53
CA ASN A 187 4.97 12.49 13.77
C ASN A 187 5.87 11.36 14.32
N ILE A 188 6.47 10.57 13.43
CA ILE A 188 7.44 9.55 13.82
C ILE A 188 8.70 10.21 14.37
N ALA A 189 9.22 11.25 13.70
CA ALA A 189 10.40 11.98 14.16
C ALA A 189 10.20 12.64 15.54
N GLU A 190 9.03 13.23 15.80
CA GLU A 190 8.70 13.85 17.10
C GLU A 190 8.57 12.84 18.24
N ARG A 191 8.03 11.65 17.95
CA ARG A 191 7.81 10.63 18.98
C ARG A 191 9.09 9.90 19.40
N LEU A 192 10.12 9.90 18.56
CA LEU A 192 11.26 9.02 18.67
C LEU A 192 12.49 9.68 19.32
N PRO A 193 12.90 9.23 20.51
CA PRO A 193 14.29 8.94 20.78
C PRO A 193 14.50 7.48 20.36
N PHE A 194 15.03 7.18 19.18
CA PHE A 194 15.23 5.78 18.76
C PHE A 194 15.97 5.01 19.87
N PRO A 195 15.34 4.04 20.55
CA PRO A 195 15.89 3.55 21.81
C PRO A 195 17.10 2.64 21.61
N ASN A 196 17.35 2.14 20.40
CA ASN A 196 18.55 1.38 20.05
C ASN A 196 18.94 1.60 18.57
N PRO A 197 20.24 1.68 18.24
CA PRO A 197 20.72 1.67 16.86
C PRO A 197 20.24 0.44 16.07
N GLY A 198 19.96 0.62 14.78
CA GLY A 198 19.52 -0.47 13.91
C GLY A 198 18.49 -0.07 12.86
N LEU A 199 18.04 -1.05 12.10
CA LEU A 199 16.89 -0.91 11.20
C LEU A 199 15.61 -1.23 11.97
N HIS A 200 14.71 -0.26 12.04
CA HIS A 200 13.40 -0.38 12.66
C HIS A 200 12.32 -0.46 11.58
N LEU A 201 11.23 -1.14 11.91
CA LEU A 201 10.03 -1.27 11.10
C LEU A 201 8.91 -0.44 11.72
N MET A 202 7.92 -0.09 10.90
CA MET A 202 6.73 0.61 11.39
C MET A 202 5.99 -0.15 12.49
N VAL A 203 6.03 -1.49 12.44
CA VAL A 203 5.40 -2.37 13.42
C VAL A 203 6.10 -2.35 14.79
N ASP A 204 7.36 -1.91 14.87
CA ASP A 204 8.10 -1.75 16.13
C ASP A 204 7.57 -0.56 16.95
N LEU A 205 6.80 0.34 16.32
CA LEU A 205 6.17 1.49 16.96
C LEU A 205 4.81 1.16 17.60
N LEU A 206 4.25 -0.01 17.33
CA LEU A 206 2.92 -0.40 17.78
C LEU A 206 2.98 -1.08 19.16
N PRO A 207 2.06 -0.75 20.10
CA PRO A 207 2.03 -1.38 21.42
C PRO A 207 1.25 -2.70 21.46
N PHE A 208 0.82 -3.23 20.31
CA PHE A 208 -0.03 -4.42 20.20
C PHE A 208 0.45 -5.36 19.09
N LYS A 209 0.01 -6.62 19.18
CA LYS A 209 0.22 -7.67 18.17
C LYS A 209 -1.12 -8.18 17.66
N ILE A 210 -1.11 -8.81 16.50
CA ILE A 210 -2.26 -9.51 15.94
C ILE A 210 -2.00 -11.02 15.90
N ARG A 211 -3.04 -11.84 15.71
CA ARG A 211 -2.90 -13.30 15.63
C ARG A 211 -3.76 -13.84 14.50
N PHE A 212 -3.17 -14.73 13.71
CA PHE A 212 -3.88 -15.45 12.67
C PHE A 212 -4.27 -16.85 13.14
N GLU A 213 -5.40 -17.35 12.64
CA GLU A 213 -5.87 -18.73 12.80
C GLU A 213 -6.10 -19.30 11.40
N ILE A 214 -5.16 -20.13 10.91
CA ILE A 214 -5.06 -20.56 9.50
C ILE A 214 -4.98 -22.07 9.37
#